data_AF-A0A4Q7KIJ9-F1
#
_entry.id   AF-A0A4Q7KIJ9-F1
#
_cell.length_a   1.000
_cell.length_b   1.000
_cell.length_c   1.000
_cell.angle_alpha   90.00
_cell.angle_beta   90.00
_cell.angle_gamma   90.00
#
_symmetry.space_group_name_H-M   'P 1'
#
loop_
_entity.id
_entity.type
_entity.pdbx_description
1 polymer ?
#
loop_
_entity_poly.entity_id
_entity_poly.type
_entity_poly.pdbx_seq_one_letter_code
_entity_poly.pdbx_strand_id
1 'polypeptide(L)'
;MAAKPASIVPLRVVQLWAVEDVPDEVEWVRVALAVDLPVDGVPWLTQPRGAEQWANATRLAKNPITALWRSSHAPVWNHEIERPILLWDARDGLVEPALSALREQRAEEFRSPAPTRESLRARVDEELAVSLGALRARSRDYQERRWAPGKVTAIADPLWQAGNGYLDLLDAQGRL
;
A
#
# COMPACT_ATOMS: atom_id res chain seq x y z
N MET A 1 15.49 37.03 8.66
CA MET A 1 15.22 35.99 7.65
C MET A 1 14.37 34.92 8.34
N ALA A 2 13.05 34.97 8.18
CA ALA A 2 12.14 34.06 8.88
C ALA A 2 12.32 32.64 8.33
N ALA A 3 12.60 31.69 9.21
CA ALA A 3 12.61 30.28 8.85
C ALA A 3 11.25 29.91 8.25
N LYS A 4 11.23 29.37 7.03
CA LYS A 4 10.00 28.80 6.47
C LYS A 4 9.47 27.78 7.49
N PRO A 5 8.19 27.84 7.90
CA PRO A 5 7.62 26.81 8.75
C PRO A 5 7.84 25.45 8.08
N ALA A 6 8.15 24.42 8.88
CA ALA A 6 8.33 23.05 8.39
C ALA A 6 7.14 22.72 7.50
N SER A 7 7.39 22.60 6.19
CA SER A 7 6.36 22.20 5.24
C SER A 7 5.75 20.92 5.78
N ILE A 8 4.42 20.89 5.93
CA ILE A 8 3.64 19.66 6.07
C ILE A 8 4.11 18.81 4.90
N VAL A 9 5.06 17.88 5.11
CA VAL A 9 5.58 17.08 4.02
C VAL A 9 4.40 16.20 3.62
N PRO A 10 3.76 16.45 2.45
CA PRO A 10 2.65 15.62 2.03
C PRO A 10 3.20 14.22 1.83
N LEU A 11 2.37 13.21 2.12
CA LEU A 11 2.69 11.83 1.76
C LEU A 11 3.15 11.79 0.29
N ARG A 12 4.39 11.37 0.06
CA ARG A 12 4.99 11.36 -1.26
C ARG A 12 4.69 10.04 -1.94
N VAL A 13 3.58 9.97 -2.65
CA VAL A 13 3.32 8.89 -3.62
C VAL A 13 4.26 9.09 -4.81
N VAL A 14 5.07 8.07 -5.09
CA VAL A 14 6.08 8.10 -6.15
C VAL A 14 5.76 7.16 -7.30
N GLN A 15 4.88 6.17 -7.10
CA GLN A 15 4.42 5.30 -8.18
C GLN A 15 2.97 4.87 -7.99
N LEU A 16 2.30 4.59 -9.10
CA LEU A 16 0.97 4.00 -9.18
C LEU A 16 1.01 2.75 -10.05
N TRP A 17 0.46 1.67 -9.53
CA TRP A 17 0.44 0.37 -10.19
C TRP A 17 -0.98 -0.20 -10.25
N ALA A 18 -1.35 -0.80 -11.38
CA ALA A 18 -2.52 -1.68 -11.46
C ALA A 18 -2.17 -3.06 -10.90
N VAL A 19 -3.02 -3.59 -10.02
CA VAL A 19 -2.85 -4.91 -9.41
C VAL A 19 -3.46 -5.99 -10.32
N GLU A 20 -4.65 -5.70 -10.83
CA GLU A 20 -5.47 -6.62 -11.61
C GLU A 20 -5.73 -6.00 -12.99
N ASP A 21 -6.15 -6.82 -13.96
CA ASP A 21 -6.74 -6.25 -15.16
C ASP A 21 -8.05 -5.53 -14.77
N VAL A 22 -8.41 -4.48 -15.49
CA VAL A 22 -9.64 -3.73 -15.22
C VAL A 22 -10.75 -4.32 -16.11
N PRO A 23 -11.72 -5.08 -15.57
CA PRO A 23 -12.82 -5.58 -16.37
C PRO A 23 -13.70 -4.43 -16.89
N ASP A 24 -14.51 -4.70 -17.92
CA ASP A 24 -15.38 -3.68 -18.53
C ASP A 24 -16.47 -3.18 -17.57
N GLU A 25 -16.88 -4.01 -16.60
CA GLU A 25 -17.75 -3.64 -15.48
C GLU A 25 -17.03 -3.93 -14.16
N VAL A 26 -16.70 -2.89 -13.40
CA VAL A 26 -16.02 -3.02 -12.11
C VAL A 26 -16.79 -2.28 -11.03
N GLU A 27 -17.11 -2.99 -9.96
CA GLU A 27 -17.62 -2.37 -8.74
C GLU A 27 -16.51 -1.64 -7.97
N TRP A 28 -15.28 -2.18 -8.00
CA TRP A 28 -14.07 -1.63 -7.35
C TRP A 28 -12.77 -2.01 -8.06
N VAL A 29 -11.88 -1.04 -8.31
CA VAL A 29 -10.55 -1.27 -8.89
C VAL A 29 -9.47 -1.26 -7.80
N ARG A 30 -8.58 -2.26 -7.79
CA ARG A 30 -7.43 -2.30 -6.88
C ARG A 30 -6.18 -1.72 -7.55
N VAL A 31 -5.55 -0.78 -6.86
CA VAL A 31 -4.27 -0.18 -7.27
C VAL A 31 -3.27 -0.27 -6.12
N ALA A 32 -1.98 -0.39 -6.45
CA ALA A 32 -0.92 -0.23 -5.47
C ALA A 32 -0.29 1.17 -5.60
N LEU A 33 -0.23 1.89 -4.48
CA LEU A 33 0.41 3.20 -4.38
C LEU A 33 1.73 3.05 -3.65
N ALA A 34 2.84 3.21 -4.36
CA ALA A 34 4.16 3.19 -3.74
C ALA A 34 4.50 4.59 -3.19
N VAL A 35 4.88 4.65 -1.93
CA VAL A 35 5.28 5.89 -1.25
C VAL A 35 6.75 5.86 -0.87
N ASP A 36 7.38 7.04 -0.87
CA ASP A 36 8.76 7.25 -0.44
C ASP A 36 8.86 7.29 1.09
N LEU A 37 8.58 6.13 1.70
CA LEU A 37 8.73 5.84 3.11
C LEU A 37 9.49 4.51 3.27
N PRO A 38 10.25 4.31 4.35
CA PRO A 38 10.87 3.02 4.63
C PRO A 38 9.80 1.92 4.77
N VAL A 39 10.20 0.66 4.59
CA VAL A 39 9.29 -0.50 4.56
C VAL A 39 8.45 -0.60 5.83
N ASP A 40 9.03 -0.31 6.99
CA ASP A 40 8.36 -0.29 8.29
C ASP A 40 7.41 0.90 8.49
N GLY A 41 7.49 1.91 7.62
CA GLY A 41 6.55 3.03 7.54
C GLY A 41 5.26 2.68 6.79
N VAL A 42 5.23 1.55 6.07
CA VAL A 42 4.07 1.07 5.31
C VAL A 42 3.86 -0.46 5.47
N PRO A 43 3.60 -0.96 6.69
CA PRO A 43 3.25 -2.37 6.88
C PRO A 43 2.03 -2.79 6.04
N TRP A 44 1.92 -4.08 5.73
CA TRP A 44 0.86 -4.60 4.88
C TRP A 44 -0.54 -4.27 5.43
N LEU A 45 -1.46 -3.88 4.55
CA LEU A 45 -2.83 -3.43 4.86
C LEU A 45 -2.94 -2.27 5.88
N THR A 46 -1.86 -1.51 6.08
CA THR A 46 -1.89 -0.29 6.89
C THR A 46 -1.84 0.96 6.02
N GLN A 47 -2.34 2.07 6.55
CA GLN A 47 -2.26 3.36 5.90
C GLN A 47 -1.10 4.19 6.47
N PRO A 48 -0.19 4.72 5.62
CA PRO A 48 0.84 5.62 6.09
C PRO A 48 0.24 6.96 6.54
N ARG A 49 0.96 7.67 7.41
CA ARG A 49 0.54 9.02 7.82
C ARG A 49 0.40 9.92 6.59
N GLY A 50 -0.75 10.59 6.47
CA GLY A 50 -1.04 11.43 5.30
C GLY A 50 -1.89 10.75 4.22
N ALA A 51 -2.13 9.44 4.31
CA ALA A 51 -2.88 8.67 3.31
C ALA A 51 -4.30 9.21 3.09
N GLU A 52 -5.01 9.53 4.18
CA GLU A 52 -6.37 10.08 4.11
C GLU A 52 -6.39 11.45 3.42
N GLN A 53 -5.47 12.34 3.80
CA GLN A 53 -5.36 13.67 3.17
C GLN A 53 -5.01 13.54 1.69
N TRP A 54 -4.11 12.63 1.34
CA TRP A 54 -3.73 12.36 -0.04
C TRP A 54 -4.91 11.82 -0.84
N ALA A 55 -5.62 10.80 -0.33
CA ALA A 55 -6.76 10.18 -0.99
C ALA A 55 -7.92 11.18 -1.22
N ASN A 56 -8.12 12.11 -0.30
CA ASN A 56 -9.09 13.20 -0.48
C ASN A 56 -8.64 14.20 -1.56
N ALA A 57 -7.36 14.58 -1.56
CA ALA A 57 -6.80 15.53 -2.52
C ALA A 57 -6.83 14.98 -3.96
N THR A 58 -6.59 13.68 -4.14
CA THR A 58 -6.62 13.00 -5.44
C THR A 58 -7.99 12.48 -5.83
N ARG A 59 -9.02 12.72 -5.00
CA ARG A 59 -10.38 12.16 -5.14
C ARG A 59 -10.42 10.63 -5.15
N LEU A 60 -9.36 9.93 -4.77
CA LEU A 60 -9.35 8.47 -4.65
C LEU A 60 -10.48 8.00 -3.73
N ALA A 61 -10.68 8.69 -2.60
CA ALA A 61 -11.76 8.37 -1.64
C ALA A 61 -13.19 8.54 -2.19
N LYS A 62 -13.35 9.18 -3.36
CA LYS A 62 -14.65 9.40 -4.03
C LYS A 62 -14.87 8.51 -5.24
N ASN A 63 -13.89 7.68 -5.58
CA ASN A 63 -13.95 6.76 -6.70
C ASN A 63 -13.95 5.32 -6.16
N PRO A 64 -14.47 4.36 -6.95
CA PRO A 64 -14.45 2.95 -6.58
C PRO A 64 -13.03 2.37 -6.72
N ILE A 65 -12.08 2.92 -5.96
CA ILE A 65 -10.66 2.56 -6.03
C ILE A 65 -10.19 2.17 -4.63
N THR A 66 -9.72 0.94 -4.50
CA THR A 66 -9.05 0.45 -3.29
C THR A 66 -7.54 0.58 -3.45
N ALA A 67 -6.93 1.41 -2.61
CA ALA A 67 -5.47 1.60 -2.60
C ALA A 67 -4.78 0.63 -1.63
N LEU A 68 -3.84 -0.15 -2.17
CA LEU A 68 -2.87 -0.92 -1.41
C LEU A 68 -1.60 -0.08 -1.26
N TRP A 69 -1.30 0.39 -0.06
CA TRP A 69 -0.13 1.21 0.19
C TRP A 69 1.12 0.35 0.28
N ARG A 70 2.17 0.74 -0.45
CA ARG A 70 3.45 0.04 -0.51
C ARG A 70 4.60 1.00 -0.29
N SER A 71 5.71 0.52 0.26
CA SER A 71 6.95 1.28 0.26
C SER A 71 7.61 1.15 -1.13
N SER A 72 8.15 2.26 -1.68
CA SER A 72 9.00 2.21 -2.87
C SER A 72 10.39 1.62 -2.62
N HIS A 73 10.72 1.33 -1.35
CA HIS A 73 12.01 0.77 -0.93
C HIS A 73 11.98 -0.77 -0.85
N ALA A 74 10.91 -1.39 -1.34
CA ALA A 74 10.76 -2.84 -1.49
C ALA A 74 9.92 -3.17 -2.74
N PRO A 75 9.92 -4.42 -3.21
CA PRO A 75 9.04 -4.83 -4.29
C PRO A 75 7.56 -4.55 -3.99
N VAL A 76 6.87 -4.00 -4.99
CA VAL A 76 5.43 -3.70 -4.89
C VAL A 76 4.61 -4.97 -4.78
N TRP A 77 5.04 -6.04 -5.45
CA TRP A 77 4.40 -7.35 -5.44
C TRP A 77 4.53 -8.07 -4.09
N ASN A 78 3.55 -8.91 -3.79
CA ASN A 78 3.52 -9.88 -2.69
C ASN A 78 2.52 -11.01 -3.03
N HIS A 79 1.99 -11.73 -2.03
CA HIS A 79 1.02 -12.81 -2.23
C HIS A 79 -0.34 -12.35 -2.77
N GLU A 80 -0.71 -11.07 -2.57
CA GLU A 80 -1.96 -10.48 -3.05
C GLU A 80 -1.78 -9.63 -4.32
N ILE A 81 -0.55 -9.19 -4.58
CA ILE A 81 -0.19 -8.39 -5.75
C ILE A 81 0.76 -9.22 -6.62
N GLU A 82 0.19 -10.09 -7.46
CA GLU A 82 0.94 -10.95 -8.36
C GLU A 82 1.08 -10.27 -9.73
N ARG A 83 2.30 -9.80 -10.06
CA ARG A 83 2.65 -9.15 -11.33
C ARG A 83 1.90 -7.83 -11.61
N PRO A 84 2.12 -6.78 -10.81
CA PRO A 84 1.50 -5.49 -11.05
C PRO A 84 2.06 -4.82 -12.32
N ILE A 85 1.26 -3.91 -12.90
CA ILE A 85 1.61 -3.10 -14.07
C ILE A 85 1.87 -1.66 -13.61
N LEU A 86 3.03 -1.10 -13.93
CA LEU A 86 3.34 0.30 -13.63
C LEU A 86 2.54 1.21 -14.56
N LEU A 87 1.77 2.14 -13.98
CA LEU A 87 0.97 3.11 -14.73
C LEU A 87 1.54 4.51 -14.67
N TRP A 88 2.20 4.87 -13.57
CA TRP A 88 2.78 6.18 -13.39
C TRP A 88 3.96 6.12 -12.43
N ASP A 89 5.03 6.84 -12.74
CA ASP A 89 6.22 7.03 -11.92
C ASP A 89 6.49 8.54 -11.77
N ALA A 90 6.89 8.99 -10.59
CA ALA A 90 7.15 10.40 -10.32
C ALA A 90 8.34 10.98 -11.12
N ARG A 91 9.25 10.14 -11.60
CA ARG A 91 10.42 10.53 -12.40
C ARG A 91 10.06 10.60 -13.89
N ASP A 92 9.39 9.57 -14.39
CA ASP A 92 9.18 9.36 -15.82
C ASP A 92 7.77 9.77 -16.30
N GLY A 93 6.84 9.98 -15.37
CA GLY A 93 5.47 10.38 -15.66
C GLY A 93 4.54 9.18 -15.89
N LEU A 94 3.51 9.42 -16.70
CA LEU A 94 2.52 8.39 -17.06
C LEU A 94 3.16 7.39 -18.02
N VAL A 95 2.79 6.11 -17.91
CA VAL A 95 3.18 5.07 -18.86
C VAL A 95 2.01 4.89 -19.84
N GLU A 96 1.89 5.78 -20.83
CA GLU A 96 0.76 5.79 -21.78
C GLU A 96 0.56 4.46 -22.53
N PRO A 97 1.63 3.74 -22.96
CA PRO A 97 1.48 2.45 -23.60
C PRO A 97 0.82 1.41 -22.68
N ALA A 98 1.21 1.37 -21.40
CA ALA A 98 0.62 0.43 -20.42
C ALA A 98 -0.86 0.75 -20.15
N LEU A 99 -1.20 2.04 -20.03
CA LEU A 99 -2.59 2.46 -19.84
C LEU A 99 -3.47 2.13 -21.06
N SER A 100 -2.93 2.30 -22.26
CA SER A 100 -3.63 1.94 -23.50
C SER A 100 -3.81 0.42 -23.58
N ALA A 101 -2.79 -0.36 -23.27
CA ALA A 101 -2.86 -1.81 -23.28
C ALA A 101 -3.87 -2.37 -22.26
N LEU A 102 -4.00 -1.75 -21.09
CA LEU A 102 -5.05 -2.10 -20.13
C LEU A 102 -6.45 -1.90 -20.70
N ARG A 103 -6.70 -0.76 -21.36
CA ARG A 103 -8.01 -0.47 -21.99
C ARG A 103 -8.32 -1.44 -23.12
N GLU A 104 -7.29 -1.92 -23.80
CA GLU A 104 -7.41 -2.84 -24.94
C GLU A 104 -7.33 -4.32 -24.54
N GLN A 105 -7.29 -4.62 -23.23
CA GLN A 105 -7.16 -5.97 -22.68
C GLN A 105 -5.93 -6.73 -23.23
N ARG A 106 -4.83 -6.01 -23.44
CA ARG A 106 -3.54 -6.50 -23.97
C ARG A 106 -2.36 -6.20 -23.04
N ALA A 107 -2.61 -6.00 -21.74
CA ALA A 107 -1.60 -5.53 -20.80
C ALA A 107 -0.56 -6.57 -20.36
N GLU A 108 -0.64 -7.82 -20.84
CA GLU A 108 0.28 -8.91 -20.48
C GLU A 108 1.75 -8.55 -20.72
N GLU A 109 2.05 -7.79 -21.78
CA GLU A 109 3.43 -7.36 -22.08
C GLU A 109 4.01 -6.36 -21.05
N PHE A 110 3.14 -5.69 -20.29
CA PHE A 110 3.51 -4.73 -19.24
C PHE A 110 3.50 -5.34 -17.83
N ARG A 111 3.08 -6.59 -17.69
CA ARG A 111 3.06 -7.30 -16.41
C ARG A 111 4.48 -7.51 -15.91
N SER A 112 4.73 -7.21 -14.64
CA SER A 112 5.99 -7.58 -13.99
C SER A 112 6.25 -9.09 -14.12
N PRO A 113 7.51 -9.55 -14.10
CA PRO A 113 7.82 -10.97 -14.09
C PRO A 113 7.15 -11.69 -12.92
N ALA A 114 6.66 -12.91 -13.16
CA ALA A 114 6.10 -13.74 -12.10
C ALA A 114 7.18 -14.05 -11.06
N PRO A 115 6.94 -13.81 -9.76
CA PRO A 115 7.90 -14.20 -8.73
C PRO A 115 8.00 -15.72 -8.65
N THR A 116 9.19 -16.23 -8.35
CA THR A 116 9.32 -17.65 -8.01
C THR A 116 8.64 -17.94 -6.68
N ARG A 117 8.23 -19.19 -6.43
CA ARG A 117 7.63 -19.58 -5.14
C ARG A 117 8.57 -19.31 -3.96
N GLU A 118 9.87 -19.51 -4.13
CA GLU A 118 10.88 -19.23 -3.12
C GLU A 118 10.98 -17.72 -2.83
N SER A 119 11.03 -16.89 -3.88
CA SER A 119 11.01 -15.43 -3.72
C SER A 119 9.73 -14.94 -3.07
N LEU A 120 8.59 -15.57 -3.38
CA LEU A 120 7.32 -15.22 -2.79
C LEU A 120 7.26 -15.56 -1.29
N ARG A 121 7.74 -16.75 -0.89
CA ARG A 121 7.88 -17.12 0.53
C ARG A 121 8.79 -16.14 1.27
N ALA A 122 9.99 -15.90 0.74
CA ALA A 122 10.93 -14.96 1.34
C ALA A 122 10.31 -13.56 1.50
N ARG A 123 9.55 -13.11 0.49
CA ARG A 123 8.85 -11.84 0.57
C ARG A 123 7.79 -11.82 1.67
N VAL A 124 6.94 -12.85 1.76
CA VAL A 124 5.94 -12.95 2.82
C VAL A 124 6.58 -12.97 4.21
N ASP A 125 7.70 -13.69 4.38
CA ASP A 125 8.44 -13.74 5.65
C ASP A 125 8.98 -12.35 6.07
N GLU A 126 9.54 -11.59 5.13
CA GLU A 126 9.98 -10.21 5.36
C GLU A 126 8.81 -9.29 5.78
N GLU A 127 7.69 -9.37 5.06
CA GLU A 127 6.51 -8.55 5.36
C GLU A 127 5.85 -8.93 6.67
N LEU A 128 5.88 -10.21 7.03
CA LEU A 128 5.36 -10.71 8.29
C LEU A 128 6.18 -10.17 9.47
N ALA A 129 7.50 -10.11 9.34
CA ALA A 129 8.36 -9.52 10.36
C ALA A 129 8.07 -8.02 10.57
N VAL A 130 7.89 -7.26 9.48
CA VAL A 130 7.50 -5.84 9.53
C VAL A 130 6.11 -5.67 10.17
N SER A 131 5.14 -6.47 9.75
CA SER A 131 3.77 -6.41 10.27
C SER A 131 3.68 -6.80 11.74
N LEU A 132 4.47 -7.77 12.20
CA LEU A 132 4.59 -8.11 13.61
C LEU A 132 5.17 -6.96 14.43
N GLY A 133 6.19 -6.27 13.91
CA GLY A 133 6.76 -5.08 14.54
C GLY A 133 5.71 -3.97 14.70
N ALA A 134 4.95 -3.70 13.64
CA ALA A 134 3.87 -2.72 13.64
C ALA A 134 2.74 -3.09 14.61
N LEU A 135 2.28 -4.34 14.58
CA LEU A 135 1.25 -4.84 15.49
C LEU A 135 1.67 -4.65 16.96
N ARG A 136 2.89 -5.06 17.32
CA ARG A 136 3.44 -4.86 18.67
C ARG A 136 3.47 -3.39 19.07
N ALA A 137 3.89 -2.50 18.16
CA ALA A 137 3.92 -1.07 18.43
C ALA A 137 2.51 -0.49 18.65
N ARG A 138 1.54 -0.86 17.80
CA ARG A 138 0.14 -0.39 17.92
C ARG A 138 -0.57 -0.96 19.13
N SER A 139 -0.27 -2.20 19.53
CA SER A 139 -0.79 -2.77 20.77
C SER A 139 -0.33 -1.97 21.99
N ARG A 140 0.94 -1.54 22.04
CA ARG A 140 1.45 -0.67 23.11
C ARG A 140 0.78 0.70 23.10
N ASP A 141 0.72 1.35 21.95
CA ASP A 141 0.05 2.67 21.78
C ASP A 141 -1.41 2.62 22.24
N TYR A 142 -2.13 1.54 21.89
CA TYR A 142 -3.49 1.31 22.35
C TYR A 142 -3.57 1.15 23.87
N GLN A 143 -2.72 0.32 24.48
CA GLN A 143 -2.71 0.11 25.93
C GLN A 143 -2.46 1.41 26.70
N GLU A 144 -1.53 2.23 26.23
CA GLU A 144 -1.15 3.49 26.86
C GLU A 144 -2.23 4.56 26.74
N ARG A 145 -2.96 4.60 25.61
CA ARG A 145 -3.84 5.73 25.26
C ARG A 145 -5.32 5.42 25.22
N ARG A 146 -5.75 4.17 25.45
CA ARG A 146 -7.19 3.79 25.43
C ARG A 146 -8.09 4.58 26.38
N TRP A 147 -7.51 5.19 27.41
CA TRP A 147 -8.22 6.04 28.37
C TRP A 147 -7.88 7.53 28.24
N ALA A 148 -7.00 7.88 27.31
CA ALA A 148 -6.63 9.28 27.08
C ALA A 148 -7.81 10.03 26.44
N PRO A 149 -7.96 11.35 26.73
CA PRO A 149 -8.96 12.17 26.06
C PRO A 149 -8.80 12.14 24.54
N GLY A 150 -9.91 11.94 23.82
CA GLY A 150 -9.92 11.90 22.35
C GLY A 150 -10.77 10.77 21.79
N LYS A 151 -10.78 10.64 20.46
CA LYS A 151 -11.48 9.53 19.79
C LYS A 151 -10.64 8.27 19.88
N VAL A 152 -11.18 7.22 20.49
CA VAL A 152 -10.52 5.90 20.59
C VAL A 152 -10.23 5.29 19.21
N THR A 153 -11.02 5.63 18.19
CA THR A 153 -10.80 5.18 16.80
C THR A 153 -9.43 5.59 16.25
N ALA A 154 -8.89 6.74 16.68
CA ALA A 154 -7.58 7.21 16.25
C ALA A 154 -6.41 6.29 16.68
N ILE A 155 -6.62 5.43 17.68
CA ILE A 155 -5.65 4.41 18.12
C ILE A 155 -6.12 2.98 17.85
N ALA A 156 -7.44 2.76 17.80
CA ALA A 156 -8.02 1.46 17.51
C ALA A 156 -7.92 1.09 16.03
N ASP A 157 -8.14 2.04 15.11
CA ASP A 157 -8.13 1.76 13.67
C ASP A 157 -6.71 1.35 13.19
N PRO A 158 -5.62 2.03 13.58
CA PRO A 158 -4.28 1.58 13.24
C PRO A 158 -3.92 0.21 13.83
N LEU A 159 -4.43 -0.11 15.03
CA LEU A 159 -4.25 -1.43 15.64
C LEU A 159 -5.00 -2.51 14.85
N TRP A 160 -6.25 -2.24 14.48
CA TRP A 160 -7.04 -3.15 13.65
C TRP A 160 -6.38 -3.38 12.29
N GLN A 161 -5.91 -2.32 11.62
CA GLN A 161 -5.17 -2.44 10.35
C GLN A 161 -3.92 -3.31 10.48
N ALA A 162 -3.08 -3.04 11.50
CA ALA A 162 -1.87 -3.82 11.73
C ALA A 162 -2.17 -5.29 12.07
N GLY A 163 -3.25 -5.55 12.80
CA GLY A 163 -3.73 -6.90 13.09
C GLY A 163 -4.18 -7.62 11.83
N ASN A 164 -5.00 -6.96 11.00
CA ASN A 164 -5.49 -7.53 9.75
C ASN A 164 -4.35 -7.86 8.77
N GLY A 165 -3.40 -6.94 8.59
CA GLY A 165 -2.23 -7.16 7.74
C GLY A 165 -1.34 -8.31 8.21
N TYR A 166 -1.12 -8.43 9.52
CA TYR A 166 -0.35 -9.54 10.09
C TYR A 166 -1.04 -10.89 9.88
N LEU A 167 -2.35 -10.98 10.13
CA LEU A 167 -3.12 -12.22 9.97
C LEU A 167 -3.19 -12.65 8.49
N ASP A 168 -3.39 -11.70 7.59
CA ASP A 168 -3.40 -11.98 6.15
C ASP A 168 -2.07 -12.58 5.66
N LEU A 169 -0.94 -12.02 6.09
CA LEU A 169 0.39 -12.55 5.79
C LEU A 169 0.66 -13.91 6.44
N LEU A 170 0.17 -14.12 7.67
CA LEU A 170 0.32 -15.40 8.36
C LEU A 170 -0.44 -16.51 7.62
N ASP A 171 -1.66 -16.22 7.16
CA ASP A 171 -2.44 -17.16 6.36
C ASP A 171 -1.79 -17.40 5.00
N ALA A 172 -1.17 -16.39 4.39
CA ALA A 172 -0.43 -16.54 3.15
C ALA A 172 0.80 -17.44 3.34
N GLN A 173 1.57 -17.23 4.41
CA GLN A 173 2.73 -18.06 4.76
C GLN A 173 2.34 -19.55 4.91
N GLY A 174 1.17 -19.83 5.52
CA GLY A 174 0.67 -21.20 5.67
C GLY A 174 0.23 -21.87 4.35
N ARG A 175 -0.04 -21.09 3.29
CA ARG A 175 -0.47 -21.57 1.97
C ARG A 175 0.70 -21.75 0.99
N LEU A 176 1.82 -21.05 1.21
CA LEU A 176 2.98 -21.03 0.32
C LEU A 176 3.94 -22.18 0.56
#